data_AF-A0A2V8QPF3-F1
#
_entry.id   AF-A0A2V8QPF3-F1
#
_cell.length_a   1.000
_cell.length_b   1.000
_cell.length_c   1.000
_cell.angle_alpha   90.00
_cell.angle_beta   90.00
_cell.angle_gamma   90.00
#
_symmetry.space_group_name_H-M   'P 1'
#
loop_
_entity.id
_entity.type
_entity.pdbx_description
1 polymer ?
#
loop_
_entity_poly.entity_id
_entity_poly.type
_entity_poly.pdbx_seq_one_letter_code
_entity_poly.pdbx_strand_id
1 'polypeptide(L)'
;MRLPSPPRECKAHFTGLLITLLVLCGGRALALAPAVELGQFSRQVWQTENGLPQNTVHCVIQTRDGYVWAATEEGLARFDGRGFVVFDKENTPQLKSNDVRSVFQDKQGALWLSTAEGLVRLSNGEAAVFTIQQGLPSNDVELAYEDRAGDIWVGTSGGLSRYREGAFANFATRDGLAAGSVQALFEDAEGALWVGTTDGLSRFKDGRFESFD
;
A
#
# COMPACT_ATOMS: atom_id res chain seq x y z
N MET A 1 50.69 -50.77 -47.93
CA MET A 1 51.10 -50.30 -46.58
C MET A 1 51.66 -48.90 -46.73
N ARG A 2 51.20 -47.94 -45.91
CA ARG A 2 51.29 -46.46 -46.03
C ARG A 2 50.29 -45.82 -47.01
N LEU A 3 49.23 -45.22 -46.46
CA LEU A 3 48.40 -44.21 -47.11
C LEU A 3 48.85 -42.81 -46.62
N PRO A 4 48.87 -41.79 -47.49
CA PRO A 4 49.46 -40.48 -47.22
C PRO A 4 48.56 -39.56 -46.37
N SER A 5 49.22 -38.68 -45.61
CA SER A 5 48.65 -37.69 -44.69
C SER A 5 47.86 -36.58 -45.39
N PRO A 6 46.82 -36.01 -44.74
CA PRO A 6 46.09 -34.84 -45.26
C PRO A 6 46.90 -33.54 -45.13
N PRO A 7 46.71 -32.56 -46.04
CA PRO A 7 47.37 -31.27 -45.97
C PRO A 7 46.69 -30.31 -44.98
N ARG A 8 47.50 -29.34 -44.54
CA ARG A 8 47.26 -28.35 -43.47
C ARG A 8 46.25 -27.28 -43.90
N GLU A 9 45.28 -26.98 -43.03
CA GLU A 9 44.50 -25.75 -43.11
C GLU A 9 45.25 -24.61 -42.39
N CYS A 10 45.47 -23.52 -43.12
CA CYS A 10 46.11 -22.30 -42.64
C CYS A 10 45.03 -21.27 -42.27
N LYS A 11 45.03 -20.83 -41.01
CA LYS A 11 44.21 -19.73 -40.47
C LYS A 11 44.61 -18.39 -41.10
N ALA A 12 43.63 -17.52 -41.35
CA ALA A 12 43.87 -16.09 -41.46
C ALA A 12 42.57 -15.25 -41.33
N HIS A 13 42.51 -14.51 -40.22
CA HIS A 13 41.94 -13.17 -40.03
C HIS A 13 40.42 -12.95 -40.11
N PHE A 14 39.77 -13.12 -38.95
CA PHE A 14 38.44 -12.56 -38.63
C PHE A 14 38.60 -11.39 -37.64
N THR A 15 39.26 -10.32 -38.06
CA THR A 15 39.39 -9.08 -37.27
C THR A 15 39.20 -7.90 -38.21
N GLY A 16 37.93 -7.56 -38.44
CA GLY A 16 37.56 -6.45 -39.31
C GLY A 16 36.07 -6.14 -39.39
N LEU A 17 35.19 -6.95 -38.78
CA LEU A 17 33.74 -6.77 -38.89
C LEU A 17 33.02 -6.44 -37.57
N LEU A 18 33.74 -6.02 -36.52
CA LEU A 18 33.12 -5.73 -35.21
C LEU A 18 33.06 -4.25 -34.83
N ILE A 19 33.60 -3.33 -35.64
CA ILE A 19 33.64 -1.89 -35.29
C ILE A 19 32.71 -1.04 -36.17
N THR A 20 32.21 -1.56 -37.30
CA THR A 20 31.26 -0.83 -38.17
C THR A 20 29.78 -1.09 -37.84
N LEU A 21 29.47 -1.92 -36.84
CA LEU A 21 28.09 -2.26 -36.44
C LEU A 21 27.68 -1.70 -35.08
N LEU A 22 28.50 -0.82 -34.48
CA LEU A 22 28.26 -0.23 -33.15
C LEU A 22 27.94 1.27 -33.19
N VAL A 23 27.69 1.85 -34.36
CA VAL A 23 27.34 3.29 -34.51
C VAL A 23 25.88 3.51 -34.94
N LEU A 24 25.06 2.45 -35.12
CA LEU A 24 23.66 2.59 -35.55
C LEU A 24 22.61 2.07 -34.56
N CYS A 25 23.01 1.56 -33.38
CA CYS A 25 22.08 1.19 -32.31
C CYS A 25 21.92 2.30 -31.26
N GLY A 26 22.01 3.57 -31.68
CA GLY A 26 21.43 4.69 -30.94
C GLY A 26 19.91 4.65 -31.07
N GLY A 27 19.29 3.57 -30.57
CA GLY A 27 17.84 3.49 -30.43
C GLY A 27 17.41 4.60 -29.49
N ARG A 28 16.78 5.63 -30.04
CA ARG A 28 16.06 6.62 -29.23
C ARG A 28 15.07 5.83 -28.38
N ALA A 29 15.29 5.78 -27.07
CA ALA A 29 14.22 5.47 -26.14
C ALA A 29 13.20 6.62 -26.26
N LEU A 30 12.25 6.46 -27.17
CA LEU A 30 11.08 7.32 -27.24
C LEU A 30 10.28 7.05 -25.98
N ALA A 31 10.45 7.92 -24.98
CA ALA A 31 9.49 8.06 -23.91
C ALA A 31 8.11 8.34 -24.53
N LEU A 32 7.11 7.54 -24.13
CA LEU A 32 5.66 7.66 -24.37
C LEU A 32 5.22 8.29 -25.71
N ALA A 33 4.63 7.47 -26.58
CA ALA A 33 3.97 7.93 -27.80
C ALA A 33 2.89 8.99 -27.49
N PRO A 34 3.05 10.26 -27.90
CA PRO A 34 2.13 11.35 -27.57
C PRO A 34 0.83 11.35 -28.40
N ALA A 35 0.51 10.25 -29.08
CA ALA A 35 -0.61 10.14 -30.03
C ALA A 35 -1.71 9.16 -29.59
N VAL A 36 -1.68 8.66 -28.35
CA VAL A 36 -2.79 7.85 -27.82
C VAL A 36 -3.87 8.81 -27.33
N GLU A 37 -4.91 9.01 -28.13
CA GLU A 37 -6.12 9.72 -27.72
C GLU A 37 -6.73 9.02 -26.49
N LEU A 38 -7.07 9.78 -25.44
CA LEU A 38 -7.65 9.23 -24.20
C LEU A 38 -8.92 8.38 -24.45
N GLY A 39 -9.57 8.53 -25.62
CA GLY A 39 -10.73 7.77 -26.06
C GLY A 39 -10.49 6.27 -26.35
N GLN A 40 -9.24 5.79 -26.35
CA GLN A 40 -8.95 4.36 -26.52
C GLN A 40 -8.97 3.55 -25.20
N PHE A 41 -9.11 4.20 -24.05
CA PHE A 41 -9.33 3.49 -22.79
C PHE A 41 -10.83 3.23 -22.61
N SER A 42 -11.25 1.97 -22.66
CA SER A 42 -12.59 1.60 -22.22
C SER A 42 -12.70 1.92 -20.73
N ARG A 43 -13.45 2.96 -20.38
CA ARG A 43 -13.71 3.36 -19.00
C ARG A 43 -15.10 2.91 -18.61
N GLN A 44 -15.18 2.04 -17.62
CA GLN A 44 -16.41 1.79 -16.87
C GLN A 44 -16.38 2.62 -15.60
N VAL A 45 -17.53 3.21 -15.26
CA VAL A 45 -17.70 4.03 -14.07
C VAL A 45 -18.72 3.35 -13.20
N TRP A 46 -18.38 3.14 -11.93
CA TRP A 46 -19.24 2.56 -10.92
C TRP A 46 -19.49 3.61 -9.83
N GLN A 47 -20.76 3.97 -9.62
CA GLN A 47 -21.18 4.98 -8.66
C GLN A 47 -22.30 4.43 -7.75
N THR A 48 -22.92 5.30 -6.97
CA THR A 48 -24.09 4.97 -6.14
C THR A 48 -25.22 4.29 -6.91
N GLU A 49 -25.49 4.71 -8.15
CA GLU A 49 -26.46 4.07 -9.05
C GLU A 49 -26.10 2.61 -9.41
N ASN A 50 -24.87 2.19 -9.17
CA ASN A 50 -24.37 0.84 -9.41
C ASN A 50 -24.10 0.05 -8.11
N GLY A 51 -24.51 0.59 -6.96
CA GLY A 51 -24.42 -0.09 -5.66
C GLY A 51 -23.21 0.28 -4.79
N LEU A 52 -22.36 1.22 -5.22
CA LEU A 52 -21.36 1.82 -4.32
C LEU A 52 -22.10 2.61 -3.23
N PRO A 53 -21.71 2.55 -1.94
CA PRO A 53 -22.46 3.25 -0.90
C PRO A 53 -22.36 4.76 -1.04
N GLN A 54 -21.20 5.27 -1.45
CA GLN A 54 -20.93 6.71 -1.60
C GLN A 54 -19.71 6.94 -2.53
N ASN A 55 -19.67 8.10 -3.22
CA ASN A 55 -18.71 8.37 -4.32
C ASN A 55 -17.34 8.94 -3.87
N THR A 56 -17.21 9.42 -2.64
CA THR A 56 -15.93 9.70 -1.98
C THR A 56 -15.28 8.39 -1.54
N VAL A 57 -14.36 7.91 -2.36
CA VAL A 57 -13.55 6.74 -2.07
C VAL A 57 -12.19 7.20 -1.55
N HIS A 58 -11.85 6.84 -0.31
CA HIS A 58 -10.56 7.19 0.30
C HIS A 58 -9.45 6.22 -0.10
N CYS A 59 -9.77 4.93 -0.18
CA CYS A 59 -8.79 3.87 -0.41
C CYS A 59 -9.40 2.74 -1.24
N VAL A 60 -8.59 2.14 -2.11
CA VAL A 60 -8.94 0.93 -2.85
C VAL A 60 -7.81 -0.07 -2.71
N ILE A 61 -8.14 -1.30 -2.33
CA ILE A 61 -7.20 -2.44 -2.32
C ILE A 61 -7.78 -3.62 -3.09
N GLN A 62 -6.91 -4.52 -3.52
CA GLN A 62 -7.31 -5.86 -3.92
C GLN A 62 -6.79 -6.86 -2.88
N THR A 63 -7.68 -7.67 -2.33
CA THR A 63 -7.32 -8.74 -1.40
C THR A 63 -6.81 -9.97 -2.16
N ARG A 64 -6.08 -10.86 -1.46
CA ARG A 64 -5.50 -12.09 -2.05
C ARG A 64 -6.52 -13.05 -2.66
N ASP A 65 -7.78 -12.98 -2.22
CA ASP A 65 -8.90 -13.75 -2.77
C ASP A 65 -9.50 -13.12 -4.05
N GLY A 66 -8.96 -11.99 -4.49
CA GLY A 66 -9.27 -11.34 -5.76
C GLY A 66 -10.34 -10.25 -5.68
N TYR A 67 -11.04 -10.10 -4.54
CA TYR A 67 -12.01 -9.02 -4.37
C TYR A 67 -11.33 -7.66 -4.30
N VAL A 68 -12.01 -6.65 -4.84
CA VAL A 68 -11.63 -5.24 -4.66
C VAL A 68 -12.41 -4.68 -3.49
N TRP A 69 -11.74 -3.97 -2.59
CA TRP A 69 -12.36 -3.31 -1.46
C TRP A 69 -12.14 -1.80 -1.56
N ALA A 70 -13.21 -1.04 -1.34
CA ALA A 70 -13.21 0.41 -1.38
C ALA A 70 -13.66 0.95 -0.01
N ALA A 71 -12.81 1.74 0.62
CA ALA A 71 -13.13 2.50 1.83
C ALA A 71 -13.79 3.82 1.44
N THR A 72 -14.97 4.11 2.00
CA THR A 72 -15.80 5.27 1.63
C THR A 72 -16.33 5.98 2.88
N GLU A 73 -16.88 7.17 2.70
CA GLU A 73 -17.52 7.94 3.79
C GLU A 73 -18.80 7.29 4.33
N GLU A 74 -19.44 6.39 3.56
CA GLU A 74 -20.66 5.67 3.96
C GLU A 74 -20.47 4.15 4.03
N GLY A 75 -19.28 3.72 4.45
CA GLY A 75 -18.96 2.34 4.75
C GLY A 75 -17.88 1.75 3.86
N LEU A 76 -17.69 0.45 4.01
CA LEU A 76 -16.75 -0.35 3.23
C LEU A 76 -17.50 -1.09 2.14
N ALA A 77 -17.02 -1.03 0.89
CA ALA A 77 -17.63 -1.73 -0.23
C ALA A 77 -16.70 -2.83 -0.75
N ARG A 78 -17.21 -4.05 -0.88
CA ARG A 78 -16.52 -5.16 -1.55
C ARG A 78 -17.10 -5.36 -2.94
N PHE A 79 -16.24 -5.37 -3.95
CA PHE A 79 -16.59 -5.52 -5.36
C PHE A 79 -16.04 -6.83 -5.93
N ASP A 80 -16.90 -7.58 -6.61
CA ASP A 80 -16.59 -8.88 -7.22
C ASP A 80 -16.37 -8.83 -8.75
N GLY A 81 -16.35 -7.62 -9.33
CA GLY A 81 -16.32 -7.42 -10.78
C GLY A 81 -17.70 -7.22 -11.41
N ARG A 82 -18.79 -7.44 -10.68
CA ARG A 82 -20.18 -7.31 -11.15
C ARG A 82 -21.05 -6.46 -10.25
N GLY A 83 -20.82 -6.48 -8.95
CA GLY A 83 -21.61 -5.73 -7.98
C GLY A 83 -20.89 -5.54 -6.66
N PHE A 84 -21.49 -4.69 -5.82
CA PHE A 84 -20.97 -4.35 -4.50
C PHE A 84 -21.75 -5.05 -3.39
N VAL A 85 -21.03 -5.42 -2.33
CA VAL A 85 -21.57 -5.71 -1.01
C VAL A 85 -21.07 -4.64 -0.07
N VAL A 86 -21.98 -3.98 0.65
CA VAL A 86 -21.68 -2.85 1.54
C VAL A 86 -21.69 -3.30 2.99
N PHE A 87 -20.69 -2.85 3.74
CA PHE A 87 -20.55 -3.03 5.19
C PHE A 87 -20.59 -1.65 5.85
N ASP A 88 -21.61 -1.41 6.67
CA ASP A 88 -21.86 -0.15 7.37
C ASP A 88 -22.22 -0.43 8.84
N LYS A 89 -22.43 0.61 9.65
CA LYS A 89 -22.78 0.46 11.07
C LYS A 89 -24.15 -0.18 11.31
N GLU A 90 -25.04 -0.19 10.32
CA GLU A 90 -26.39 -0.76 10.45
C GLU A 90 -26.36 -2.28 10.29
N ASN A 91 -25.55 -2.77 9.35
CA ASN A 91 -25.44 -4.19 9.04
C ASN A 91 -24.20 -4.88 9.65
N THR A 92 -23.23 -4.11 10.13
CA THR A 92 -21.99 -4.59 10.76
C THR A 92 -21.83 -3.97 12.14
N PRO A 93 -22.36 -4.59 13.21
CA PRO A 93 -22.40 -4.00 14.56
C PRO A 93 -21.05 -3.60 15.17
N GLN A 94 -19.95 -4.17 14.67
CA GLN A 94 -18.58 -3.86 15.08
C GLN A 94 -18.03 -2.60 14.42
N LEU A 95 -18.60 -2.17 13.30
CA LEU A 95 -18.29 -0.89 12.68
C LEU A 95 -19.09 0.20 13.39
N LYS A 96 -18.40 1.11 14.10
CA LYS A 96 -19.06 2.18 14.86
C LYS A 96 -19.26 3.47 14.06
N SER A 97 -18.43 3.67 13.04
CA SER A 97 -18.54 4.77 12.08
C SER A 97 -18.62 4.26 10.66
N ASN A 98 -19.44 4.90 9.82
CA ASN A 98 -19.46 4.64 8.39
C ASN A 98 -18.26 5.26 7.67
N ASP A 99 -17.61 6.27 8.27
CA ASP A 99 -16.42 6.90 7.70
C ASP A 99 -15.23 5.94 7.81
N VAL A 100 -14.97 5.19 6.73
CA VAL A 100 -13.84 4.27 6.58
C VAL A 100 -12.77 4.99 5.76
N ARG A 101 -11.66 5.34 6.40
CA ARG A 101 -10.59 6.17 5.82
C ARG A 101 -9.52 5.36 5.13
N SER A 102 -9.24 4.17 5.65
CA SER A 102 -8.26 3.27 5.04
C SER A 102 -8.64 1.82 5.28
N VAL A 103 -8.20 0.97 4.36
CA VAL A 103 -8.30 -0.48 4.48
C VAL A 103 -7.00 -1.13 4.00
N PHE A 104 -6.52 -2.13 4.72
CA PHE A 104 -5.44 -3.00 4.23
C PHE A 104 -5.65 -4.45 4.66
N GLN A 105 -5.02 -5.38 3.94
CA GLN A 105 -5.00 -6.80 4.30
C GLN A 105 -3.65 -7.15 4.91
N ASP A 106 -3.63 -7.66 6.14
CA ASP A 106 -2.41 -8.11 6.79
C ASP A 106 -1.86 -9.41 6.15
N LYS A 107 -0.63 -9.80 6.48
CA LYS A 107 0.02 -11.03 6.00
C LYS A 107 -0.72 -12.30 6.42
N GLN A 108 -1.53 -12.26 7.47
CA GLN A 108 -2.35 -13.39 7.91
C GLN A 108 -3.72 -13.44 7.22
N GLY A 109 -4.05 -12.43 6.42
CA GLY A 109 -5.27 -12.35 5.62
C GLY A 109 -6.41 -11.58 6.28
N ALA A 110 -6.24 -11.05 7.48
CA ALA A 110 -7.26 -10.22 8.12
C ALA A 110 -7.31 -8.84 7.47
N LEU A 111 -8.51 -8.27 7.40
CA LEU A 111 -8.73 -6.90 6.97
C LEU A 111 -8.68 -5.97 8.18
N TRP A 112 -7.98 -4.86 8.03
CA TRP A 112 -7.90 -3.79 9.02
C TRP A 112 -8.51 -2.53 8.43
N LEU A 113 -9.39 -1.90 9.19
CA LEU A 113 -10.18 -0.73 8.79
C LEU A 113 -9.89 0.42 9.76
N SER A 114 -9.37 1.51 9.22
CA SER A 114 -9.25 2.78 9.94
C SER A 114 -10.56 3.56 9.81
N THR A 115 -11.13 3.97 10.93
CA THR A 115 -12.41 4.68 10.97
C THR A 115 -12.36 5.87 11.90
N ALA A 116 -13.33 6.78 11.78
CA ALA A 116 -13.49 7.89 12.71
C ALA A 116 -13.78 7.46 14.18
N GLU A 117 -14.17 6.20 14.41
CA GLU A 117 -14.51 5.67 15.73
C GLU A 117 -13.75 4.39 16.12
N GLY A 118 -12.54 4.24 15.59
CA GLY A 118 -11.57 3.24 16.02
C GLY A 118 -10.97 2.44 14.87
N LEU A 119 -10.14 1.48 15.25
CA LEU A 119 -9.55 0.51 14.33
C LEU A 119 -10.36 -0.79 14.42
N VAL A 120 -10.82 -1.31 13.29
CA VAL A 120 -11.56 -2.57 13.23
C VAL A 120 -10.72 -3.61 12.51
N ARG A 121 -10.58 -4.80 13.10
CA ARG A 121 -9.96 -5.96 12.47
C ARG A 121 -11.03 -7.00 12.16
N LEU A 122 -11.17 -7.39 10.90
CA LEU A 122 -12.05 -8.44 10.42
C LEU A 122 -11.23 -9.67 10.03
N SER A 123 -11.49 -10.81 10.68
CA SER A 123 -10.78 -12.07 10.43
C SER A 123 -11.72 -13.24 10.62
N ASN A 124 -11.83 -14.13 9.63
CA ASN A 124 -12.64 -15.36 9.71
C ASN A 124 -14.10 -15.16 10.16
N GLY A 125 -14.73 -14.04 9.79
CA GLY A 125 -16.09 -13.70 10.20
C GLY A 125 -16.21 -13.13 11.62
N GLU A 126 -15.09 -13.02 12.34
CA GLU A 126 -15.00 -12.33 13.61
C GLU A 126 -14.49 -10.90 13.41
N ALA A 127 -14.93 -10.00 14.27
CA ALA A 127 -14.56 -8.60 14.25
C ALA A 127 -14.08 -8.16 15.63
N ALA A 128 -12.87 -7.60 15.70
CA ALA A 128 -12.31 -6.98 16.88
C ALA A 128 -12.27 -5.46 16.68
N VAL A 129 -12.65 -4.71 17.72
CA VAL A 129 -12.65 -3.24 17.70
C VAL A 129 -11.65 -2.74 18.72
N PHE A 130 -10.78 -1.84 18.27
CA PHE A 130 -9.79 -1.19 19.10
C PHE A 130 -10.10 0.31 19.16
N THR A 131 -10.27 0.79 20.39
CA THR A 131 -10.51 2.19 20.74
C THR A 131 -9.50 2.62 21.80
N ILE A 132 -9.65 3.82 22.36
CA ILE A 132 -8.93 4.25 23.56
C ILE A 132 -9.09 3.26 24.72
N GLN A 133 -10.20 2.51 24.79
CA GLN A 133 -10.41 1.49 25.83
C GLN A 133 -9.49 0.27 25.66
N GLN A 134 -9.00 0.03 24.43
CA GLN A 134 -8.07 -1.05 24.11
C GLN A 134 -6.62 -0.54 24.01
N GLY A 135 -6.37 0.76 24.21
CA GLY A 135 -5.03 1.33 24.30
C GLY A 135 -4.63 2.22 23.13
N LEU A 136 -5.50 2.51 22.15
CA LEU A 136 -5.20 3.53 21.14
C LEU A 136 -5.07 4.93 21.78
N PRO A 137 -4.25 5.83 21.20
CA PRO A 137 -4.13 7.20 21.70
C PRO A 137 -5.33 8.09 21.30
N SER A 138 -6.05 7.73 20.23
CA SER A 138 -7.29 8.38 19.78
C SER A 138 -8.18 7.36 19.09
N ASN A 139 -9.50 7.56 19.15
CA ASN A 139 -10.47 6.77 18.37
C ASN A 139 -10.51 7.18 16.90
N ASP A 140 -10.03 8.37 16.60
CA ASP A 140 -10.07 8.94 15.27
C ASP A 140 -8.81 8.47 14.52
N VAL A 141 -8.98 7.35 13.80
CA VAL A 141 -7.90 6.61 13.15
C VAL A 141 -7.85 6.96 11.66
N GLU A 142 -6.72 7.49 11.23
CA GLU A 142 -6.52 7.99 9.86
C GLU A 142 -6.08 6.88 8.93
N LEU A 143 -5.07 6.10 9.35
CA LEU A 143 -4.55 4.99 8.57
C LEU A 143 -3.95 3.90 9.44
N ALA A 144 -3.79 2.73 8.85
CA ALA A 144 -3.00 1.66 9.43
C ALA A 144 -2.18 0.95 8.36
N TYR A 145 -1.04 0.39 8.77
CA TYR A 145 -0.04 -0.20 7.89
C TYR A 145 0.66 -1.36 8.61
N GLU A 146 0.88 -2.48 7.92
CA GLU A 146 1.72 -3.56 8.43
C GLU A 146 3.15 -3.41 7.91
N ASP A 147 4.12 -3.34 8.82
CA ASP A 147 5.54 -3.31 8.46
C ASP A 147 6.07 -4.70 8.07
N ARG A 148 7.33 -4.79 7.63
CA ARG A 148 7.97 -6.07 7.27
C ARG A 148 8.08 -7.04 8.43
N ALA A 149 8.20 -6.56 9.66
CA ALA A 149 8.25 -7.39 10.86
C ALA A 149 6.87 -7.98 11.24
N GLY A 150 5.79 -7.42 10.68
CA GLY A 150 4.41 -7.82 10.97
C GLY A 150 3.75 -7.02 12.08
N ASP A 151 4.37 -5.92 12.52
CA ASP A 151 3.72 -4.99 13.42
C ASP A 151 2.71 -4.14 12.65
N ILE A 152 1.58 -3.85 13.30
CA ILE A 152 0.56 -2.96 12.74
C ILE A 152 0.80 -1.57 13.32
N TRP A 153 1.20 -0.64 12.47
CA TRP A 153 1.34 0.77 12.78
C TRP A 153 0.03 1.49 12.48
N VAL A 154 -0.40 2.34 13.41
CA VAL A 154 -1.71 2.98 13.40
C VAL A 154 -1.51 4.48 13.57
N GLY A 155 -1.80 5.23 12.50
CA GLY A 155 -1.83 6.69 12.52
C GLY A 155 -3.18 7.18 13.02
N THR A 156 -3.16 8.08 14.00
CA THR A 156 -4.37 8.67 14.60
C THR A 156 -4.20 10.18 14.73
N SER A 157 -5.30 10.89 14.99
CA SER A 157 -5.24 12.31 15.36
C SER A 157 -4.54 12.57 16.70
N GLY A 158 -4.35 11.54 17.53
CA GLY A 158 -3.65 11.61 18.82
C GLY A 158 -2.18 11.17 18.77
N GLY A 159 -1.64 10.87 17.60
CA GLY A 159 -0.27 10.36 17.40
C GLY A 159 -0.22 8.96 16.79
N LEU A 160 0.93 8.32 16.92
CA LEU A 160 1.23 7.01 16.33
C LEU A 160 1.09 5.90 17.37
N SER A 161 0.54 4.75 16.98
CA SER A 161 0.53 3.56 17.81
C SER A 161 1.11 2.37 17.05
N ARG A 162 1.83 1.50 17.76
CA ARG A 162 2.30 0.21 17.24
C ARG A 162 1.60 -0.92 17.97
N TYR A 163 0.87 -1.73 17.24
CA TYR A 163 0.25 -2.95 17.72
C TYR A 163 1.13 -4.16 17.41
N ARG A 164 1.53 -4.87 18.47
CA ARG A 164 2.34 -6.09 18.41
C ARG A 164 1.84 -7.06 19.45
N GLU A 165 1.59 -8.31 19.04
CA GLU A 165 1.23 -9.41 19.95
C GLU A 165 0.06 -9.08 20.92
N GLY A 166 -0.94 -8.33 20.45
CA GLY A 166 -2.11 -7.99 21.27
C GLY A 166 -1.97 -6.70 22.09
N ALA A 167 -0.83 -6.00 22.03
CA ALA A 167 -0.58 -4.81 22.82
C ALA A 167 -0.25 -3.58 21.96
N PHE A 168 -0.73 -2.42 22.40
CA PHE A 168 -0.40 -1.12 21.80
C PHE A 168 0.74 -0.43 22.55
N ALA A 169 1.68 0.13 21.79
CA ALA A 169 2.67 1.09 22.26
C ALA A 169 2.47 2.43 21.54
N ASN A 170 2.19 3.49 22.30
CA ASN A 170 1.83 4.80 21.76
C ASN A 170 3.02 5.75 21.76
N PHE A 171 3.14 6.54 20.70
CA PHE A 171 4.18 7.54 20.51
C PHE A 171 3.54 8.88 20.17
N ALA A 172 3.97 9.93 20.88
CA ALA A 172 3.49 11.30 20.70
C ALA A 172 4.68 12.27 20.61
N THR A 173 4.40 13.57 20.57
CA THR A 173 5.43 14.61 20.46
C THR A 173 6.48 14.55 21.56
N ARG A 174 6.08 14.16 22.77
CA ARG A 174 7.02 13.96 23.91
C ARG A 174 8.05 12.85 23.67
N ASP A 175 7.77 11.93 22.75
CA ASP A 175 8.64 10.80 22.40
C ASP A 175 9.52 11.14 21.17
N GLY A 176 9.39 12.35 20.63
CA GLY A 176 10.14 12.85 19.47
C GLY A 176 9.40 12.79 18.14
N LEU A 177 8.15 12.32 18.10
CA LEU A 177 7.29 12.38 16.92
C LEU A 177 6.95 13.85 16.56
N ALA A 178 6.85 14.17 15.28
CA ALA A 178 6.37 15.48 14.82
C ALA A 178 4.94 15.71 15.34
N ALA A 179 4.58 16.97 15.59
CA ALA A 179 3.25 17.30 16.08
C ALA A 179 2.15 17.03 15.04
N GLY A 180 0.90 17.05 15.47
CA GLY A 180 -0.25 16.95 14.58
C GLY A 180 -0.75 15.52 14.32
N SER A 181 -1.76 15.41 13.45
CA SER A 181 -2.39 14.13 13.10
C SER A 181 -1.45 13.32 12.20
N VAL A 182 -1.35 12.01 12.41
CA VAL A 182 -0.54 11.13 11.53
C VAL A 182 -1.32 10.83 10.26
N GLN A 183 -0.81 11.27 9.11
CA GLN A 183 -1.48 11.22 7.81
C GLN A 183 -0.85 10.25 6.82
N ALA A 184 0.41 9.84 7.05
CA ALA A 184 1.10 8.92 6.16
C ALA A 184 2.10 8.05 6.92
N LEU A 185 2.25 6.80 6.45
CA LEU A 185 3.21 5.83 6.95
C LEU A 185 3.91 5.15 5.78
N PHE A 186 5.23 5.02 5.86
CA PHE A 186 6.03 4.38 4.82
C PHE A 186 7.28 3.74 5.41
N GLU A 187 7.49 2.44 5.19
CA GLU A 187 8.71 1.74 5.58
C GLU A 187 9.73 1.76 4.43
N ASP A 188 10.92 2.33 4.68
CA ASP A 188 11.99 2.38 3.69
C ASP A 188 12.74 1.05 3.51
N ALA A 189 13.70 1.00 2.58
CA ALA A 189 14.44 -0.22 2.29
C ALA A 189 15.28 -0.69 3.49
N GLU A 190 15.73 0.26 4.32
CA GLU A 190 16.57 0.07 5.50
C GLU A 190 15.77 -0.22 6.77
N GLY A 191 14.45 -0.37 6.68
CA GLY A 191 13.55 -0.72 7.79
C GLY A 191 13.23 0.44 8.73
N ALA A 192 13.48 1.69 8.30
CA ALA A 192 12.99 2.85 9.04
C ALA A 192 11.54 3.16 8.64
N LEU A 193 10.72 3.50 9.61
CA LEU A 193 9.36 3.95 9.38
C LEU A 193 9.34 5.47 9.28
N TRP A 194 8.96 5.98 8.11
CA TRP A 194 8.66 7.38 7.89
C TRP A 194 7.21 7.66 8.25
N VAL A 195 7.00 8.71 9.03
CA VAL A 195 5.71 9.10 9.62
C VAL A 195 5.45 10.54 9.22
N GLY A 196 4.55 10.74 8.27
CA GLY A 196 4.09 12.06 7.88
C GLY A 196 2.97 12.50 8.80
N THR A 197 3.13 13.66 9.44
CA THR A 197 2.09 14.30 10.24
C THR A 197 1.61 15.58 9.57
N THR A 198 0.55 16.19 10.09
CA THR A 198 0.08 17.50 9.58
C THR A 198 1.10 18.62 9.78
N ASP A 199 2.02 18.46 10.74
CA ASP A 199 2.94 19.53 11.16
C ASP A 199 4.41 19.19 10.88
N GLY A 200 4.71 18.05 10.25
CA GLY A 200 6.08 17.68 9.91
C GLY A 200 6.27 16.22 9.49
N LEU A 201 7.53 15.80 9.42
CA LEU A 201 7.93 14.44 9.06
C LEU A 201 8.81 13.86 10.16
N SER A 202 8.58 12.62 10.55
CA SER A 202 9.48 11.90 11.45
C SER A 202 9.97 10.60 10.85
N ARG A 203 11.20 10.23 11.15
CA ARG A 203 11.74 8.89 10.89
C ARG A 203 11.91 8.14 12.20
N PHE A 204 11.27 6.99 12.32
CA PHE A 204 11.42 6.05 13.42
C PHE A 204 12.37 4.92 13.04
N LYS A 205 13.45 4.74 13.79
CA LYS A 205 14.41 3.65 13.60
C LYS A 205 15.02 3.25 14.93
N ASP A 206 15.15 1.94 15.16
CA ASP A 206 15.77 1.38 16.37
C ASP A 206 15.21 1.94 17.70
N GLY A 207 13.89 2.19 17.73
CA GLY A 207 13.21 2.70 18.91
C GLY A 207 13.31 4.21 19.12
N ARG A 208 13.79 4.98 18.14
CA ARG A 208 14.03 6.43 18.26
C ARG A 208 13.43 7.19 17.10
N PHE A 209 12.96 8.40 17.39
CA PHE A 209 12.51 9.36 16.39
C PHE A 209 13.59 10.39 16.05
N GLU A 210 13.64 10.74 14.78
CA GLU A 210 14.31 11.92 14.24
C GLU A 210 13.26 12.70 13.45
N SER A 211 13.01 13.96 13.80
CA SER A 211 11.95 14.78 13.20
C SER A 211 12.51 15.93 12.37
N PHE A 212 11.77 16.29 11.32
CA PHE A 212 12.09 17.28 10.31
C PHE A 212 10.91 18.24 10.17
N ASP A 213 11.21 19.53 10.30
CA ASP A 213 10.26 20.65 10.23
C ASP A 213 10.29 21.30 8.83
#